data_AF-A0A832B8C9-F1
#
_entry.id   AF-A0A832B8C9-F1
#
_cell.length_a   1.000
_cell.length_b   1.000
_cell.length_c   1.000
_cell.angle_alpha   90.00
_cell.angle_beta   90.00
_cell.angle_gamma   90.00
#
_symmetry.space_group_name_H-M   'P 1'
#
loop_
_entity.id
_entity.type
_entity.pdbx_description
1 polymer ?
#
loop_
_entity_poly.entity_id
_entity_poly.type
_entity_poly.pdbx_seq_one_letter_code
_entity_poly.pdbx_strand_id
1 'polypeptide(L)' 'LALMEEAKTMPLGAVWQYYCLQSGVPAGPEWLEEVRSYERRVLERRSQ' A
#
# COMPACT_ATOMS: atom_id res chain seq x y z
N LEU A 1 15.82 23.72 -7.90
CA LEU A 1 16.45 22.48 -7.36
C LEU A 1 16.22 22.33 -5.85
N ALA A 2 16.60 23.30 -5.01
CA ALA A 2 16.40 23.23 -3.54
C ALA A 2 14.98 22.82 -3.07
N LEU A 3 13.94 23.52 -3.53
CA LEU A 3 12.54 23.20 -3.17
C LEU A 3 12.10 21.78 -3.57
N MET A 4 12.66 21.24 -4.66
CA MET A 4 12.33 19.88 -5.11
C MET A 4 12.99 18.81 -4.23
N GLU A 5 14.17 19.11 -3.66
CA GLU A 5 14.84 18.22 -2.72
C GLU A 5 14.18 18.28 -1.33
N GLU A 6 13.77 19.46 -0.87
CA GLU A 6 12.99 19.63 0.35
C GLU A 6 11.63 18.92 0.27
N ALA A 7 10.99 18.92 -0.91
CA ALA A 7 9.71 18.25 -1.11
C ALA A 7 9.77 16.74 -0.87
N LYS A 8 10.93 16.09 -1.10
CA LYS A 8 11.10 14.64 -0.92
C LYS A 8 11.10 14.22 0.55
N THR A 9 11.46 15.14 1.46
CA THR A 9 11.52 14.88 2.90
C THR A 9 10.26 15.32 3.63
N MET A 10 9.30 15.93 2.92
CA MET A 10 7.97 16.24 3.47
C MET A 10 7.22 14.96 3.89
N PRO A 11 6.30 15.05 4.87
CA PRO A 11 5.59 13.90 5.43
C PRO A 11 4.47 13.38 4.51
N LEU A 12 4.79 13.04 3.26
CA LEU A 12 3.84 12.49 2.28
C LEU A 12 3.19 11.19 2.79
N GLY A 13 3.92 10.39 3.58
CA GLY A 13 3.41 9.16 4.17
C GLY A 13 2.17 9.36 5.03
N ALA A 14 2.09 10.46 5.78
CA ALA A 14 0.93 10.75 6.63
C ALA A 14 -0.33 11.09 5.81
N VAL A 15 -0.15 11.85 4.73
CA VAL A 15 -1.24 12.18 3.79
C VAL A 15 -1.73 10.91 3.09
N TRP A 16 -0.79 10.05 2.67
CA TRP A 16 -1.12 8.76 2.05
C TRP A 16 -1.89 7.83 3.00
N GLN A 17 -1.44 7.69 4.25
CA GLN A 17 -2.14 6.89 5.25
C GLN A 17 -3.58 7.36 5.47
N TYR A 18 -3.79 8.68 5.59
CA TYR A 18 -5.14 9.23 5.73
C TYR A 18 -6.01 8.95 4.50
N TYR A 19 -5.46 9.08 3.30
CA TYR A 19 -6.18 8.74 2.07
C TYR A 19 -6.61 7.27 2.01
N CYS A 20 -5.71 6.35 2.36
CA CYS A 20 -6.02 4.92 2.46
C CYS A 20 -7.14 4.65 3.48
N LEU A 21 -7.07 5.30 4.66
CA LEU A 21 -8.11 5.21 5.69
C LEU A 21 -9.48 5.68 5.17
N GLN A 22 -9.53 6.84 4.49
CA GLN A 22 -10.77 7.35 3.89
C GLN A 22 -11.30 6.46 2.77
N SER A 23 -10.40 5.78 2.06
CA SER A 23 -10.73 4.86 0.98
C SER A 23 -11.12 3.46 1.48
N GLY A 24 -11.04 3.21 2.80
CA GLY A 24 -11.34 1.91 3.40
C GLY A 24 -10.36 0.80 3.02
N VAL A 25 -9.13 1.15 2.63
CA VAL A 25 -8.08 0.19 2.27
C VAL A 25 -6.94 0.21 3.29
N PRO A 26 -6.25 -0.92 3.51
CA PRO A 26 -5.10 -0.98 4.41
C PRO A 26 -3.99 -0.03 3.98
N ALA A 27 -3.49 0.77 4.92
CA ALA A 27 -2.36 1.66 4.72
C ALA A 27 -1.09 1.02 5.30
N GLY A 28 -0.04 0.83 4.49
CA GLY A 28 1.18 0.16 4.94
C GLY A 28 1.35 -1.22 4.29
N PRO A 29 2.09 -2.16 4.91
CA PRO A 29 2.33 -3.48 4.34
C PRO A 29 1.17 -4.47 4.52
N GLU A 30 0.08 -4.10 5.19
CA GLU A 30 -1.02 -4.98 5.57
C GLU A 30 -1.76 -5.57 4.36
N TRP A 31 -1.83 -4.85 3.23
CA TRP A 31 -2.39 -5.36 1.97
C TRP A 31 -1.67 -6.64 1.49
N LEU A 32 -0.42 -6.84 1.91
CA LEU A 32 0.37 -7.99 1.49
C LEU A 32 -0.18 -9.30 2.09
N GLU A 33 -0.79 -9.27 3.28
CA GLU A 33 -1.43 -10.46 3.85
C GLU A 33 -2.68 -10.86 3.05
N GLU A 34 -3.46 -9.87 2.60
CA GLU A 34 -4.61 -10.12 1.73
C GLU A 34 -4.18 -10.78 0.42
N VAL A 35 -3.09 -10.30 -0.18
CA VAL A 35 -2.51 -10.89 -1.40
C VAL A 35 -2.02 -12.31 -1.16
N ARG A 36 -1.27 -12.57 -0.10
CA ARG A 36 -0.81 -13.92 0.26
C ARG A 36 -1.98 -14.87 0.49
N SER A 37 -3.05 -14.39 1.12
CA SER A 37 -4.28 -15.16 1.32
C SER A 37 -5.00 -15.47 0.00
N TYR A 38 -5.01 -14.52 -0.94
CA TYR A 38 -5.59 -14.71 -2.27
C TYR A 38 -4.77 -15.70 -3.11
N GLU A 39 -3.44 -15.62 -3.05
CA GLU A 39 -2.52 -16.55 -3.73
C GLU A 39 -2.83 -18.00 -3.34
N ARG A 40 -2.84 -18.31 -2.04
CA ARG A 40 -3.12 -19.65 -1.51
C ARG A 40 -4.51 -20.18 -1.87
N ARG A 41 -5.51 -19.30 -1.84
CA ARG A 41 -6.91 -19.71 -2.03
C ARG A 41 -7.33 -19.80 -3.49
N VAL A 42 -6.71 -19.03 -4.38
CA VAL A 42 -7.20 -18.87 -5.75
C VAL A 42 -6.12 -19.17 -6.76
N LEU A 43 -4.98 -18.49 -6.68
CA LEU A 43 -3.96 -18.57 -7.74
C LEU A 43 -3.29 -19.95 -7.77
N GLU A 44 -2.96 -20.52 -6.60
CA GLU A 44 -2.38 -21.87 -6.51
C GLU A 44 -3.27 -22.96 -7.13
N ARG A 45 -4.59 -22.77 -7.10
CA ARG A 45 -5.58 -23.70 -7.66
C ARG A 45 -5.86 -23.47 -9.14
N ARG A 46 -5.44 -22.34 -9.70
CA ARG A 46 -5.65 -21.97 -11.11
C ARG A 46 -4.53 -22.47 -12.03
N SER A 47 -3.34 -22.67 -11.48
CA SER A 47 -2.16 -23.17 -12.19
C SER A 47 -1.98 -24.70 -12.10
N GLN A 48 -2.97 -25.41 -11.53
CA GLN A 48 -3.05 -26.87 -11.60
C GLN A 48 -3.90 -27.31 -12.78
#